data_AF-A0A7K4MMH5-F1
#
_entry.id   AF-A0A7K4MMH5-F1
#
_cell.length_a   1.000
_cell.length_b   1.000
_cell.length_c   1.000
_cell.angle_alpha   90.00
_cell.angle_beta   90.00
_cell.angle_gamma   90.00
#
_symmetry.space_group_name_H-M   'P 1'
#
loop_
_entity.id
_entity.type
_entity.pdbx_description
1 polymer ?
#
loop_
_entity_poly.entity_id
_entity_poly.type
_entity_poly.pdbx_seq_one_letter_code
_entity_poly.pdbx_strand_id
1 'polypeptide(L)' 'IHVYGKSLKIGEKEENEVQHSGLGKNMMREAEKISKEEFDAKKILVISAIGTREYYQKLGYSLYGPYMSKILN' A
#
# COMPACT_ATOMS: atom_id res chain seq x y z
N ILE A 1 -1.84 0.52 -5.65
CA ILE A 1 -2.21 -0.89 -5.34
C ILE A 1 -3.71 -1.03 -5.42
N HIS A 2 -4.18 -2.09 -6.04
CA HIS A 2 -5.58 -2.47 -5.98
C HIS A 2 -5.67 -3.85 -5.31
N VAL A 3 -6.39 -3.92 -4.20
CA VAL A 3 -6.76 -5.19 -3.57
C VAL A 3 -8.25 -5.33 -3.78
N TYR A 4 -8.66 -6.41 -4.44
CA TYR A 4 -10.08 -6.69 -4.62
C TYR A 4 -10.68 -7.07 -3.24
N GLY A 5 -11.60 -6.23 -2.76
CA GLY A 5 -12.51 -6.59 -1.68
C GLY A 5 -13.71 -7.36 -2.23
N LYS A 6 -14.37 -8.16 -1.40
CA LYS A 6 -15.66 -8.77 -1.76
C LYS A 6 -16.71 -7.64 -1.80
N SER A 7 -17.53 -7.58 -2.84
CA SER A 7 -18.64 -6.63 -2.95
C SER A 7 -19.70 -6.99 -1.89
N LEU A 8 -19.70 -6.32 -0.74
CA LEU A 8 -20.74 -6.47 0.28
C LEU A 8 -21.98 -5.69 -0.14
N LYS A 9 -23.16 -6.28 0.02
CA LYS A 9 -24.43 -5.56 -0.09
C LYS A 9 -24.52 -4.54 1.05
N ILE A 10 -25.13 -3.39 0.79
CA ILE A 10 -25.36 -2.36 1.82
C ILE A 10 -26.14 -2.98 2.98
N GLY A 11 -25.53 -3.05 4.17
CA GLY A 11 -26.18 -3.48 5.42
C GLY A 11 -25.53 -4.66 6.14
N GLU A 12 -24.61 -5.40 5.53
CA GLU A 12 -23.92 -6.53 6.20
C GLU A 12 -22.58 -6.07 6.79
N LYS A 13 -22.40 -6.26 8.11
CA LYS A 13 -21.08 -6.27 8.75
C LYS A 13 -20.62 -7.71 8.84
N GLU A 14 -19.48 -8.06 8.24
CA GLU A 14 -18.85 -9.36 8.48
C GLU A 14 -17.36 -9.23 8.82
N GLU A 15 -16.98 -10.02 9.82
CA GLU A 15 -15.68 -10.08 10.52
C GLU A 15 -14.53 -10.67 9.72
N ASN A 16 -14.64 -10.81 8.39
CA ASN A 16 -13.62 -11.43 7.55
C ASN A 16 -13.35 -10.61 6.28
N GLU A 17 -12.79 -9.42 6.47
CA GLU A 17 -12.36 -8.56 5.37
C GLU A 17 -11.08 -9.09 4.71
N VAL A 18 -11.16 -9.50 3.43
CA VAL A 18 -9.99 -9.69 2.56
C VAL A 18 -9.15 -8.39 2.49
N GLN A 19 -9.78 -7.23 2.72
CA GLN A 19 -9.15 -5.92 2.84
C GLN A 19 -8.36 -5.72 4.16
N HIS A 20 -8.57 -6.59 5.15
CA HIS A 20 -7.78 -6.70 6.39
C HIS A 20 -6.85 -7.92 6.44
N SER A 21 -6.82 -8.76 5.40
CA SER A 21 -5.95 -9.94 5.29
C SER A 21 -4.44 -9.60 5.22
N GLY A 22 -4.08 -8.33 5.04
CA GLY A 22 -2.69 -7.91 4.90
C GLY A 22 -2.10 -8.09 3.50
N LEU A 23 -2.89 -8.54 2.51
CA LEU A 23 -2.40 -8.76 1.14
C LEU A 23 -1.74 -7.52 0.53
N GLY A 24 -2.38 -6.35 0.61
CA GLY A 24 -1.80 -5.11 0.10
C GLY A 24 -0.49 -4.73 0.80
N LYS A 25 -0.36 -5.02 2.10
CA LYS A 25 0.86 -4.79 2.87
C LYS A 25 1.97 -5.73 2.42
N ASN A 26 1.65 -6.99 2.15
CA ASN A 26 2.60 -7.98 1.64
C ASN A 26 3.08 -7.61 0.23
N MET A 27 2.18 -7.16 -0.65
CA MET A 27 2.56 -6.66 -1.98
C MET A 27 3.48 -5.44 -1.89
N MET A 28 3.23 -4.49 -0.97
CA MET A 28 4.14 -3.37 -0.76
C MET A 28 5.52 -3.82 -0.26
N ARG A 29 5.58 -4.76 0.70
CA ARG A 29 6.87 -5.29 1.18
C ARG A 29 7.66 -5.96 0.07
N GLU A 30 7.00 -6.76 -0.77
CA GLU A 30 7.68 -7.43 -1.87
C GLU A 30 8.17 -6.42 -2.91
N ALA A 31 7.37 -5.40 -3.22
CA ALA A 31 7.79 -4.32 -4.11
C ALA A 31 8.99 -3.52 -3.55
N GLU A 32 9.01 -3.23 -2.24
CA GLU A 32 10.15 -2.59 -1.56
C GLU A 32 11.41 -3.47 -1.64
N LYS A 33 11.26 -4.77 -1.41
CA LYS A 33 12.34 -5.76 -1.47
C LYS A 33 12.94 -5.83 -2.88
N ILE A 34 12.11 -6.07 -3.90
CA ILE A 34 12.56 -6.15 -5.30
C ILE A 34 13.26 -4.86 -5.72
N SER A 35 12.67 -3.70 -5.41
CA SER A 35 13.25 -2.39 -5.75
C SER A 35 14.65 -2.22 -5.16
N LYS A 36 14.85 -2.67 -3.91
CA LYS A 36 16.15 -2.59 -3.25
C LYS A 36 17.15 -3.63 -3.77
N GLU A 37 16.75 -4.90 -3.80
CA GLU A 37 17.67 -6.03 -4.02
C GLU A 37 18.03 -6.20 -5.49
N GLU A 38 17.09 -5.98 -6.41
CA GLU A 38 17.30 -6.24 -7.84
C GLU A 38 17.67 -4.97 -8.61
N PHE A 39 17.24 -3.80 -8.14
CA PHE A 39 17.40 -2.53 -8.86
C PHE A 39 18.29 -1.50 -8.15
N ASP A 40 18.81 -1.84 -6.95
CA ASP A 40 19.58 -0.93 -6.08
C ASP A 40 18.89 0.43 -5.83
N ALA A 41 17.56 0.46 -5.90
CA ALA A 41 16.79 1.67 -5.74
C ALA A 41 16.88 2.17 -4.29
N LYS A 42 17.14 3.46 -4.11
CA LYS A 42 17.24 4.09 -2.77
C LYS A 42 15.92 4.68 -2.27
N LYS A 43 14.92 4.78 -3.14
CA LYS A 43 13.63 5.39 -2.84
C LYS A 43 12.54 4.81 -3.74
N ILE A 44 11.36 4.60 -3.17
CA ILE A 44 10.15 4.21 -3.90
C ILE A 44 9.11 5.32 -3.82
N LEU A 45 8.39 5.53 -4.92
CA LEU A 45 7.35 6.54 -5.10
C LEU A 45 6.05 5.84 -5.49
N VAL A 46 4.96 6.19 -4.84
CA VAL A 46 3.63 5.63 -5.07
C VAL A 46 2.70 6.75 -5.51
N ILE A 47 2.08 6.56 -6.67
CA ILE A 47 0.95 7.38 -7.11
C ILE A 47 -0.26 7.00 -6.25
N SER A 48 -0.75 7.94 -5.44
CA SER A 48 -1.87 7.71 -4.53
C SER A 48 -2.92 8.81 -4.65
N ALA A 49 -4.18 8.41 -4.70
CA ALA A 49 -5.29 9.34 -4.48
C ALA A 49 -5.25 9.90 -3.05
N ILE A 50 -5.80 11.10 -2.84
CA ILE A 50 -5.80 11.77 -1.53
C ILE A 50 -6.39 10.86 -0.44
N GLY A 51 -7.51 10.19 -0.72
CA GLY A 51 -8.18 9.30 0.22
C GLY A 51 -7.44 8.00 0.56
N THR A 52 -6.37 7.66 -0.15
CA THR A 52 -5.57 6.46 0.14
C THR A 52 -4.21 6.76 0.77
N ARG A 53 -3.87 8.04 1.00
CA ARG A 53 -2.58 8.44 1.59
C ARG A 53 -2.38 7.88 2.99
N GLU A 54 -3.42 7.84 3.81
CA GLU A 54 -3.34 7.33 5.20
C GLU A 54 -2.92 5.86 5.24
N TYR A 55 -3.36 5.06 4.26
CA TYR A 55 -2.92 3.67 4.12
C TYR A 55 -1.40 3.57 3.96
N TYR A 56 -0.82 4.38 3.08
CA TYR A 56 0.62 4.40 2.85
C TYR A 56 1.40 5.00 4.04
N GLN A 57 0.82 6.00 4.73
CA GLN A 57 1.40 6.55 5.96
C GLN A 57 1.55 5.47 7.04
N LYS A 58 0.54 4.60 7.20
CA LYS A 58 0.61 3.43 8.12
C LYS A 58 1.70 2.41 7.73
N LEU A 59 2.20 2.46 6.50
CA LEU A 59 3.32 1.63 6.00
C LEU A 59 4.68 2.34 6.06
N GLY A 60 4.74 3.55 6.61
CA GLY A 60 5.97 4.35 6.76
C GLY A 60 6.29 5.24 5.57
N TYR A 61 5.32 5.50 4.68
CA TYR A 61 5.50 6.46 3.59
C TYR A 61 5.15 7.89 4.04
N SER A 62 5.79 8.87 3.43
CA SER A 62 5.50 10.30 3.63
C SER A 62 5.14 10.99 2.32
N LEU A 63 4.38 12.09 2.40
CA LEU A 63 4.00 12.87 1.21
C LEU A 63 5.25 13.49 0.58
N TYR A 64 5.39 13.34 -0.73
CA TYR A 64 6.47 13.90 -1.54
C TYR A 64 5.90 14.42 -2.86
N GLY A 65 5.56 15.71 -2.89
CA GLY A 65 4.85 16.31 -4.01
C GLY A 65 3.51 15.60 -4.26
N PRO A 66 3.23 15.13 -5.50
CA PRO A 66 2.00 14.39 -5.79
C PRO A 66 2.04 12.91 -5.38
N TYR A 67 3.18 12.41 -4.88
CA TYR A 67 3.41 11.00 -4.55
C TYR A 67 3.45 10.75 -3.04
N MET A 68 3.29 9.49 -2.64
CA MET A 68 3.76 8.98 -1.35
C MET A 68 5.12 8.35 -1.55
N SER A 69 6.07 8.57 -0.65
CA SER A 69 7.44 8.08 -0.82
C SER A 69 8.03 7.44 0.43
N LYS A 70 8.96 6.52 0.23
CA LYS A 70 9.72 5.86 1.31
C LYS A 70 11.15 5.63 0.84
N ILE A 71 12.11 5.91 1.73
CA ILE A 71 13.52 5.58 1.51
C ILE A 71 13.70 4.08 1.75
N LEU A 72 14.40 3.42 0.84
CA LEU A 72 14.74 2.00 0.95
C LEU A 72 16.15 1.92 1.50
N ASN A 73 16.27 1.62 2.80
CA ASN A 73 17.53 1.33 3.48
C ASN A 73 17.92 -0.11 3.23
#